data_AF-A0A6P8DHP1-F1
#
_entry.id   AF-A0A6P8DHP1-F1
#
_cell.length_a   1.000
_cell.length_b   1.000
_cell.length_c   1.000
_cell.angle_alpha   90.00
_cell.angle_beta   90.00
_cell.angle_gamma   90.00
#
_symmetry.space_group_name_H-M   'P 1'
#
loop_
_entity.id
_entity.type
_entity.pdbx_description
1 polymer ?
#
loop_
_entity_poly.entity_id
_entity_poly.type
_entity_poly.pdbx_seq_one_letter_code
_entity_poly.pdbx_strand_id
1 'polypeptide(L)'
;MSWIRTAVSKAVEVGGRNPLTRVVRDYADTVVHHAGYAVLEGARFLQGNRNVQSFKQTVKRLEELSVSCRGVERVQLLRRWLVALKEIERISAYAAERDCTSDSPDPDESRDSPRRPTLVCYYDSDLGGEPRNFRDVFLHSQALEGITLSMILESPSEEEVSLLIELYRLCLKGGAEVENRVANSIQDLAKAFTNYQEEVLVKREELLQYAQGAIAGLKLNADLARIDAETFSLKEKLNKINAPQQLPSGGHEKPSKESGLSSVEALEAEQAKIQLCSMMELLLLRKKALKDGDSLEVHTEKVHKLKILSESLASSSSKAEKRVSDHRHQKEEALNFRMAKTNEINQAEKELVAEMEGLEKQKKELEAALKKVNSSLAAARQRLQYAKEEREQFDEASNQILVHFKSKSGSRCCQYVDQLSRRYMDPANLLLRAE
;
A
#
# COMPACT_ATOMS: atom_id res chain seq x y z
N MET A 1 -17.70 0.30 -15.56
CA MET A 1 -17.71 0.62 -14.10
C MET A 1 -18.24 -0.50 -13.21
N SER A 2 -19.36 -1.18 -13.54
CA SER A 2 -19.92 -2.25 -12.68
C SER A 2 -19.05 -3.53 -12.59
N TRP A 3 -18.47 -3.97 -13.71
CA TRP A 3 -17.61 -5.17 -13.74
C TRP A 3 -16.35 -5.02 -12.87
N ILE A 4 -15.65 -3.88 -12.94
CA ILE A 4 -14.43 -3.61 -12.15
C ILE A 4 -14.73 -3.66 -10.65
N ARG A 5 -15.79 -2.97 -10.20
CA ARG A 5 -16.18 -3.00 -8.79
C ARG A 5 -16.52 -4.42 -8.33
N THR A 6 -17.20 -5.19 -9.18
CA THR A 6 -17.54 -6.59 -8.91
C THR A 6 -16.29 -7.48 -8.88
N ALA A 7 -15.37 -7.27 -9.81
CA ALA A 7 -14.09 -7.97 -9.91
C ALA A 7 -13.20 -7.67 -8.70
N VAL A 8 -13.06 -6.40 -8.33
CA VAL A 8 -12.30 -5.97 -7.14
C VAL A 8 -12.94 -6.52 -5.87
N SER A 9 -14.27 -6.42 -5.72
CA SER A 9 -14.96 -6.97 -4.53
C SER A 9 -14.75 -8.47 -4.42
N LYS A 10 -14.96 -9.24 -5.50
CA LYS A 10 -14.70 -10.69 -5.52
C LYS A 10 -13.22 -11.02 -5.24
N ALA A 11 -12.31 -10.24 -5.81
CA ALA A 11 -10.88 -10.40 -5.61
C ALA A 11 -10.45 -10.09 -4.17
N VAL A 12 -11.11 -9.16 -3.48
CA VAL A 12 -10.83 -8.75 -2.09
C VAL A 12 -11.53 -9.66 -1.07
N GLU A 13 -12.78 -10.04 -1.30
CA GLU A 13 -13.58 -10.91 -0.41
C GLU A 13 -12.94 -12.29 -0.20
N VAL A 14 -12.28 -12.84 -1.22
CA VAL A 14 -11.57 -14.13 -1.14
C VAL A 14 -10.18 -13.98 -0.49
N GLY A 15 -9.61 -12.76 -0.46
CA GLY A 15 -8.28 -12.45 0.10
C GLY A 15 -8.29 -11.93 1.55
N GLY A 16 -9.46 -11.63 2.12
CA GLY A 16 -9.59 -11.00 3.44
C GLY A 16 -9.36 -11.95 4.61
N ARG A 17 -8.14 -11.98 5.17
CA ARG A 17 -7.89 -12.42 6.57
C ARG A 17 -8.25 -11.28 7.54
N ASN A 18 -9.53 -11.05 7.80
CA ASN A 18 -9.98 -10.24 8.96
C ASN A 18 -11.23 -10.90 9.60
N PRO A 19 -11.19 -11.29 10.89
CA PRO A 19 -12.26 -12.08 11.52
C PRO A 19 -13.44 -11.26 12.10
N LEU A 20 -13.72 -10.04 11.63
CA LEU A 20 -14.65 -9.12 12.32
C LEU A 20 -15.97 -8.76 11.60
N THR A 21 -16.30 -9.36 10.46
CA THR A 21 -17.60 -9.11 9.78
C THR A 21 -18.46 -10.36 9.59
N ARG A 22 -18.24 -11.40 10.40
CA ARG A 22 -18.86 -12.72 10.27
C ARG A 22 -20.27 -12.88 10.88
N VAL A 23 -21.04 -11.82 11.13
CA VAL A 23 -22.26 -11.95 11.97
C VAL A 23 -23.61 -11.60 11.31
N VAL A 24 -23.70 -11.09 10.06
CA VAL A 24 -25.05 -10.70 9.53
C VAL A 24 -25.35 -11.10 8.08
N ARG A 25 -24.84 -12.23 7.56
CA ARG A 25 -25.42 -12.75 6.29
C ARG A 25 -25.37 -14.27 6.06
N ASP A 26 -25.21 -15.04 7.13
CA ASP A 26 -25.65 -16.45 7.11
C ASP A 26 -27.10 -16.48 7.56
N TYR A 27 -28.02 -16.46 6.58
CA TYR A 27 -29.30 -17.13 6.72
C TYR A 27 -29.83 -17.43 5.31
N ALA A 28 -29.62 -18.69 4.89
CA ALA A 28 -30.37 -19.43 3.85
C ALA A 28 -30.55 -18.73 2.49
N ASP A 29 -29.99 -19.17 1.36
CA ASP A 29 -30.46 -20.43 0.74
C ASP A 29 -29.65 -20.91 -0.49
N THR A 30 -28.56 -20.27 -0.88
CA THR A 30 -27.96 -20.52 -2.23
C THR A 30 -26.68 -21.34 -2.26
N VAL A 31 -26.05 -21.60 -1.10
CA VAL A 31 -24.69 -22.18 -1.03
C VAL A 31 -24.67 -23.71 -1.12
N VAL A 32 -25.81 -24.39 -1.00
CA VAL A 32 -25.83 -25.87 -1.13
C VAL A 32 -25.96 -26.34 -2.59
N HIS A 33 -26.42 -25.50 -3.52
CA HIS A 33 -26.61 -25.92 -4.92
C HIS A 33 -25.45 -25.62 -5.88
N HIS A 34 -24.48 -24.76 -5.54
CA HIS A 34 -23.42 -24.36 -6.48
C HIS A 34 -22.03 -24.97 -6.20
N ALA A 35 -21.75 -25.40 -4.97
CA ALA A 35 -20.45 -25.98 -4.60
C ALA A 35 -20.29 -27.46 -5.03
N GLY A 36 -21.39 -28.19 -5.26
CA GLY A 36 -21.38 -29.58 -5.72
C GLY A 36 -21.12 -29.75 -7.23
N TYR A 37 -21.37 -28.72 -8.04
CA TYR A 37 -21.17 -28.77 -9.50
C TYR A 37 -19.73 -28.44 -9.93
N ALA A 38 -18.99 -27.65 -9.15
CA ALA A 38 -17.67 -27.14 -9.53
C ALA A 38 -16.55 -28.21 -9.50
N VAL A 39 -16.68 -29.26 -8.68
CA VAL A 39 -15.66 -30.33 -8.60
C VAL A 39 -15.94 -31.48 -9.58
N LEU A 40 -17.21 -31.70 -9.97
CA LEU A 40 -17.58 -32.78 -10.90
C LEU A 40 -17.59 -32.36 -12.38
N GLU A 41 -17.87 -31.09 -12.70
CA GLU A 41 -17.86 -30.60 -14.10
C GLU A 41 -16.49 -30.10 -14.60
N GLY A 42 -15.52 -29.89 -13.71
CA GLY A 42 -14.15 -29.52 -14.10
C GLY A 42 -13.47 -30.57 -15.00
N ALA A 43 -13.90 -31.83 -14.90
CA ALA A 43 -13.43 -32.93 -15.74
C ALA A 43 -14.07 -33.00 -17.14
N ARG A 44 -15.15 -32.24 -17.41
CA ARG A 44 -15.87 -32.29 -18.70
C ARG A 44 -15.44 -31.23 -19.72
N PHE A 45 -14.52 -30.33 -19.35
CA PHE A 45 -14.11 -29.20 -20.19
C PHE A 45 -13.42 -29.60 -21.52
N LEU A 46 -13.00 -30.86 -21.66
CA LEU A 46 -12.38 -31.40 -22.88
C LEU A 46 -13.06 -32.66 -23.43
N GLN A 47 -14.19 -33.08 -22.86
CA GLN A 47 -14.95 -34.25 -23.30
C GLN A 47 -16.45 -33.92 -23.32
N GLY A 48 -16.84 -33.11 -24.31
CA GLY A 48 -18.22 -32.87 -24.69
C GLY A 48 -18.36 -33.08 -26.19
N ASN A 49 -19.12 -34.09 -26.59
CA ASN A 49 -19.28 -34.58 -27.96
C ASN A 49 -20.15 -33.64 -28.85
N ARG A 50 -20.03 -32.32 -28.66
CA ARG A 50 -20.65 -31.27 -29.46
C ARG A 50 -19.64 -30.13 -29.67
N ASN A 51 -19.08 -30.04 -30.87
CA ASN A 51 -17.99 -29.11 -31.24
C ASN A 51 -18.35 -27.60 -31.22
N VAL A 52 -19.53 -27.21 -30.74
CA VAL A 52 -20.01 -25.82 -30.73
C VAL A 52 -20.42 -25.40 -29.32
N GLN A 53 -19.75 -24.37 -28.78
CA GLN A 53 -20.06 -23.78 -27.47
C GLN A 53 -20.58 -22.34 -27.62
N SER A 54 -21.37 -21.88 -26.64
CA SER A 54 -21.87 -20.50 -26.65
C SER A 54 -20.73 -19.52 -26.38
N PHE A 55 -20.62 -18.51 -27.24
CA PHE A 55 -19.60 -17.48 -27.15
C PHE A 55 -19.80 -16.63 -25.88
N LYS A 56 -21.01 -16.08 -25.69
CA LYS A 56 -21.35 -15.23 -24.53
C LYS A 56 -21.13 -15.93 -23.19
N GLN A 57 -21.52 -17.20 -23.07
CA GLN A 57 -21.37 -17.96 -21.82
C GLN A 57 -19.90 -18.21 -21.49
N THR A 58 -19.10 -18.54 -22.51
CA THR A 58 -17.66 -18.77 -22.34
C THR A 58 -16.93 -17.51 -21.93
N VAL A 59 -17.27 -16.35 -22.53
CA VAL A 59 -16.72 -15.04 -22.15
C VAL A 59 -16.97 -14.75 -20.66
N LYS A 60 -18.22 -14.86 -20.21
CA LYS A 60 -18.58 -14.61 -18.80
C LYS A 60 -17.80 -15.51 -17.85
N ARG A 61 -17.69 -16.80 -18.17
CA ARG A 61 -16.96 -17.77 -17.34
C ARG A 61 -15.48 -17.46 -17.27
N LEU A 62 -14.85 -17.07 -18.37
CA LEU A 62 -13.44 -16.65 -18.39
C LEU A 62 -13.21 -15.43 -17.51
N GLU A 63 -14.09 -14.44 -17.58
CA GLU A 63 -14.04 -13.24 -16.75
C GLU A 63 -14.19 -13.56 -15.26
N GLU A 64 -15.13 -14.43 -14.90
CA GLU A 64 -15.32 -14.85 -13.51
C GLU A 64 -14.13 -15.64 -12.95
N LEU A 65 -13.56 -16.56 -13.72
CA LEU A 65 -12.40 -17.36 -13.32
C LEU A 65 -11.15 -16.48 -13.16
N SER A 66 -10.98 -15.47 -14.01
CA SER A 66 -9.82 -14.58 -13.98
C SER A 66 -9.65 -13.81 -12.67
N VAL A 67 -10.75 -13.56 -11.95
CA VAL A 67 -10.75 -12.77 -10.71
C VAL A 67 -10.90 -13.62 -9.45
N SER A 68 -11.42 -14.84 -9.58
CA SER A 68 -11.71 -15.74 -8.45
C SER A 68 -10.55 -16.69 -8.10
N CYS A 69 -9.76 -17.11 -9.08
CA CYS A 69 -8.67 -18.07 -8.86
C CYS A 69 -7.45 -17.38 -8.22
N ARG A 70 -6.91 -17.95 -7.14
CA ARG A 70 -5.71 -17.46 -6.42
C ARG A 70 -4.63 -18.53 -6.32
N GLY A 71 -3.38 -18.10 -6.11
CA GLY A 71 -2.22 -18.98 -5.90
C GLY A 71 -2.15 -20.18 -6.85
N VAL A 72 -2.19 -21.41 -6.31
CA VAL A 72 -2.06 -22.64 -7.09
C VAL A 72 -3.21 -22.83 -8.10
N GLU A 73 -4.43 -22.41 -7.78
CA GLU A 73 -5.55 -22.47 -8.72
C GLU A 73 -5.34 -21.54 -9.91
N ARG A 74 -4.80 -20.35 -9.65
CA ARG A 74 -4.43 -19.37 -10.67
C ARG A 74 -3.33 -19.91 -11.59
N VAL A 75 -2.32 -20.57 -11.04
CA VAL A 75 -1.27 -21.27 -11.82
C VAL A 75 -1.89 -22.32 -12.75
N GLN A 76 -2.78 -23.17 -12.24
CA GLN A 76 -3.44 -24.20 -13.05
C GLN A 76 -4.32 -23.59 -14.15
N LEU A 77 -5.05 -22.52 -13.84
CA LEU A 77 -5.87 -21.79 -14.82
C LEU A 77 -5.01 -21.24 -15.96
N LEU A 78 -3.91 -20.56 -15.63
CA LEU A 78 -2.96 -20.03 -16.61
C LEU A 78 -2.40 -21.12 -17.51
N ARG A 79 -1.98 -22.25 -16.94
CA ARG A 79 -1.50 -23.41 -17.71
C ARG A 79 -2.57 -23.93 -18.68
N ARG A 80 -3.83 -24.05 -18.24
CA ARG A 80 -4.94 -24.51 -19.10
C ARG A 80 -5.20 -23.55 -20.26
N TRP A 81 -5.24 -22.25 -19.99
CA TRP A 81 -5.43 -21.23 -21.03
C TRP A 81 -4.28 -21.22 -22.03
N LEU A 82 -3.04 -21.32 -21.55
CA LEU A 82 -1.86 -21.36 -22.38
C LEU A 82 -1.84 -22.58 -23.31
N VAL A 83 -2.23 -23.77 -22.82
CA VAL A 83 -2.36 -24.98 -23.65
C VAL A 83 -3.36 -24.76 -24.77
N ALA A 84 -4.56 -24.22 -24.47
CA ALA A 84 -5.59 -23.96 -25.46
C ALA A 84 -5.16 -22.91 -26.50
N LEU A 85 -4.44 -21.86 -26.09
CA LEU A 85 -3.91 -20.84 -27.01
C LEU A 85 -2.81 -21.40 -27.91
N LYS A 86 -1.87 -22.20 -27.36
CA LYS A 86 -0.79 -22.86 -28.15
C LYS A 86 -1.33 -23.91 -29.11
N GLU A 87 -2.46 -24.53 -28.82
CA GLU A 87 -3.12 -25.46 -29.74
C GLU A 87 -3.68 -24.72 -30.97
N ILE A 88 -4.27 -23.54 -30.79
CA ILE A 88 -4.74 -22.70 -31.90
C ILE A 88 -3.57 -22.22 -32.77
N GLU A 89 -2.47 -21.79 -32.14
CA GLU A 89 -1.27 -21.36 -32.87
C GLU A 89 -0.72 -22.50 -33.73
N ARG A 90 -0.63 -23.73 -33.20
CA ARG A 90 -0.25 -24.92 -33.96
C ARG A 90 -1.17 -25.18 -35.15
N ILE A 91 -2.49 -25.13 -34.95
CA ILE A 91 -3.47 -25.33 -36.03
C ILE A 91 -3.30 -24.27 -37.13
N SER A 92 -3.06 -23.01 -36.75
CA SER A 92 -2.83 -21.93 -37.72
C SER A 92 -1.54 -22.13 -38.53
N ALA A 93 -0.47 -22.64 -37.92
CA ALA A 93 0.76 -22.98 -38.62
C ALA A 93 0.56 -24.13 -39.63
N TYR A 94 -0.13 -25.21 -39.21
CA TYR A 94 -0.47 -26.32 -40.11
C TYR A 94 -1.38 -25.92 -41.29
N ALA A 95 -2.26 -24.93 -41.10
CA ALA A 95 -3.09 -24.40 -42.16
C ALA A 95 -2.28 -23.60 -43.19
N ALA A 96 -1.30 -22.81 -42.73
CA ALA A 96 -0.42 -22.04 -43.60
C ALA A 96 0.53 -22.92 -44.44
N GLU A 97 0.95 -24.09 -43.93
CA GLU A 97 1.81 -25.03 -44.67
C GLU A 97 1.09 -25.72 -45.84
N ARG A 98 -0.23 -25.99 -45.71
CA ARG A 98 -1.01 -26.62 -46.78
C ARG A 98 -1.36 -25.70 -47.94
N ASP A 99 -1.40 -24.38 -47.73
CA ASP A 99 -1.61 -23.40 -48.81
C ASP A 99 -0.38 -23.27 -49.74
N CYS A 100 0.79 -23.79 -49.32
CA CYS A 100 2.04 -23.77 -50.08
C CYS A 100 2.35 -25.07 -50.84
N THR A 101 1.55 -26.13 -50.67
CA THR A 101 1.73 -27.41 -51.37
C THR A 101 0.46 -27.74 -52.15
N SER A 102 0.30 -27.09 -53.30
CA SER A 102 -0.55 -27.61 -54.36
C SER A 102 0.15 -28.82 -54.98
N ASP A 103 -0.18 -30.02 -54.50
CA ASP A 103 -0.34 -31.21 -55.34
C ASP A 103 -1.19 -32.23 -54.57
N SER A 104 -2.15 -32.81 -55.30
CA SER A 104 -3.25 -33.69 -54.84
C SER A 104 -2.82 -34.81 -53.88
N PRO A 105 -3.62 -35.16 -52.85
CA PRO A 105 -3.39 -36.39 -52.10
C PRO A 105 -4.20 -37.56 -52.69
N ASP A 106 -3.49 -38.59 -53.13
CA ASP A 106 -4.03 -39.95 -53.20
C ASP A 106 -4.41 -40.44 -51.79
N PRO A 107 -5.52 -41.18 -51.60
CA PRO A 107 -5.92 -41.69 -50.31
C PRO A 107 -5.39 -43.11 -50.13
N ASP A 108 -4.15 -43.26 -49.68
CA ASP A 108 -3.69 -44.56 -49.16
C ASP A 108 -2.70 -44.43 -47.98
N GLU A 109 -2.73 -45.46 -47.14
CA GLU A 109 -2.52 -45.48 -45.70
C GLU A 109 -1.22 -44.86 -45.11
N SER A 110 -1.39 -44.14 -43.99
CA SER A 110 -0.50 -44.28 -42.82
C SER A 110 -1.25 -43.97 -41.52
N ARG A 111 -1.37 -44.98 -40.64
CA ARG A 111 -2.05 -44.91 -39.34
C ARG A 111 -1.18 -44.31 -38.22
N ASP A 112 -0.31 -43.36 -38.54
CA ASP A 112 0.56 -42.68 -37.55
C ASP A 112 0.56 -41.14 -37.70
N SER A 113 -0.57 -40.57 -38.12
CA SER A 113 -0.75 -39.12 -38.05
C SER A 113 -1.11 -38.68 -36.62
N PRO A 114 -0.47 -37.63 -36.06
CA PRO A 114 -0.86 -37.12 -34.75
C PRO A 114 -2.34 -36.73 -34.80
N ARG A 115 -3.12 -37.27 -33.86
CA ARG A 115 -4.56 -37.02 -33.66
C ARG A 115 -4.92 -35.60 -34.13
N ARG A 116 -5.73 -35.49 -35.19
CA ARG A 116 -6.21 -34.18 -35.68
C ARG A 116 -6.70 -33.35 -34.50
N PRO A 117 -6.15 -32.14 -34.27
CA PRO A 117 -6.60 -31.27 -33.19
C PRO A 117 -8.10 -31.01 -33.34
N THR A 118 -8.87 -31.28 -32.28
CA THR A 118 -10.31 -31.04 -32.30
C THR A 118 -10.56 -29.57 -32.02
N LEU A 119 -10.78 -28.79 -33.08
CA LEU A 119 -11.07 -27.36 -32.93
C LEU A 119 -12.47 -27.19 -32.32
N VAL A 120 -12.54 -26.67 -31.11
CA VAL A 120 -13.79 -26.22 -30.50
C VAL A 120 -14.14 -24.87 -31.09
N CYS A 121 -15.28 -24.81 -31.78
CA CYS A 121 -15.80 -23.58 -32.37
C CYS A 121 -16.79 -22.90 -31.41
N TYR A 122 -16.79 -21.57 -31.38
CA TYR A 122 -17.69 -20.78 -30.56
C TYR A 122 -18.61 -19.96 -31.45
N TYR A 123 -19.92 -20.09 -31.25
CA TYR A 123 -20.93 -19.47 -32.09
C TYR A 123 -22.20 -19.18 -31.29
N ASP A 124 -22.78 -17.99 -31.48
CA ASP A 124 -24.12 -17.64 -31.02
C ASP A 124 -24.93 -17.13 -32.22
N SER A 125 -26.14 -17.67 -32.44
CA SER A 125 -27.01 -17.37 -33.59
C SER A 125 -27.36 -15.88 -33.72
N ASP A 126 -27.33 -15.12 -32.61
CA ASP A 126 -27.64 -13.69 -32.59
C ASP A 126 -26.51 -12.80 -33.15
N LEU A 127 -25.28 -13.33 -33.29
CA LEU A 127 -24.08 -12.54 -33.63
C LEU A 127 -23.70 -12.59 -35.11
N GLY A 128 -24.43 -13.35 -35.95
CA GLY A 128 -24.37 -13.25 -37.41
C GLY A 128 -22.97 -13.30 -38.04
N GLY A 129 -22.07 -14.16 -37.55
CA GLY A 129 -20.67 -14.22 -38.02
C GLY A 129 -20.06 -15.63 -38.01
N GLU A 130 -18.89 -15.78 -38.62
CA GLU A 130 -18.17 -17.06 -38.71
C GLU A 130 -17.86 -17.68 -37.33
N PRO A 131 -17.72 -19.03 -37.24
CA PRO A 131 -17.38 -19.70 -36.00
C PRO A 131 -16.02 -19.22 -35.46
N ARG A 132 -16.00 -18.76 -34.21
CA ARG A 132 -14.79 -18.19 -33.59
C ARG A 132 -13.95 -19.26 -32.90
N ASN A 133 -12.64 -19.07 -32.85
CA ASN A 133 -11.74 -19.94 -32.09
C ASN A 133 -11.60 -19.45 -30.63
N PHE A 134 -11.00 -20.25 -29.75
CA PHE A 134 -10.81 -19.88 -28.34
C PHE A 134 -9.99 -18.59 -28.16
N ARG A 135 -9.00 -18.30 -29.02
CA ARG A 135 -8.20 -17.07 -28.97
C ARG A 135 -9.09 -15.84 -29.19
N ASP A 136 -10.06 -15.90 -30.10
CA ASP A 136 -11.01 -14.82 -30.32
C ASP A 136 -11.94 -14.60 -29.12
N VAL A 137 -12.41 -15.67 -28.49
CA VAL A 137 -13.21 -15.60 -27.26
C VAL A 137 -12.38 -15.00 -26.13
N PHE A 138 -11.16 -15.48 -25.96
CA PHE A 138 -10.24 -15.06 -24.91
C PHE A 138 -9.89 -13.58 -25.03
N LEU A 139 -9.52 -13.11 -26.22
CA LEU A 139 -9.20 -11.71 -26.47
C LEU A 139 -10.42 -10.79 -26.39
N HIS A 140 -11.62 -11.29 -26.70
CA HIS A 140 -12.85 -10.51 -26.53
C HIS A 140 -13.26 -10.35 -25.05
N SER A 141 -12.98 -11.37 -24.22
CA SER A 141 -13.27 -11.33 -22.79
C SER A 141 -12.36 -10.38 -22.01
N GLN A 142 -12.76 -9.98 -20.80
CA GLN A 142 -11.90 -9.24 -19.86
C GLN A 142 -11.00 -10.16 -19.01
N ALA A 143 -10.75 -11.40 -19.44
CA ALA A 143 -10.02 -12.38 -18.63
C ALA A 143 -8.53 -12.05 -18.45
N LEU A 144 -7.90 -11.48 -19.49
CA LEU A 144 -6.49 -11.06 -19.40
C LEU A 144 -6.32 -9.84 -18.49
N GLU A 145 -7.29 -8.94 -18.51
CA GLU A 145 -7.37 -7.80 -17.61
C GLU A 145 -7.61 -8.30 -16.17
N GLY A 146 -8.60 -9.16 -15.96
CA GLY A 146 -8.95 -9.69 -14.64
C GLY A 146 -7.81 -10.45 -13.98
N ILE A 147 -7.10 -11.30 -14.73
CA ILE A 147 -5.95 -12.03 -14.18
C ILE A 147 -4.82 -11.07 -13.77
N THR A 148 -4.57 -10.04 -14.59
CA THR A 148 -3.60 -8.97 -14.29
C THR A 148 -3.96 -8.23 -13.02
N LEU A 149 -5.23 -7.82 -12.88
CA LEU A 149 -5.71 -7.15 -11.66
C LEU A 149 -5.58 -8.05 -10.44
N SER A 150 -5.86 -9.35 -10.57
CA SER A 150 -5.69 -10.32 -9.48
C SER A 150 -4.24 -10.37 -8.98
N MET A 151 -3.26 -10.26 -9.88
CA MET A 151 -1.83 -10.29 -9.57
C MET A 151 -1.32 -8.97 -9.00
N ILE A 152 -1.94 -7.84 -9.35
CA ILE A 152 -1.66 -6.55 -8.69
C ILE A 152 -2.18 -6.57 -7.25
N LEU A 153 -3.37 -7.15 -7.04
CA LEU A 153 -3.98 -7.25 -5.71
C LEU A 153 -3.26 -8.26 -4.80
N GLU A 154 -2.76 -9.35 -5.36
CA GLU A 154 -2.02 -10.41 -4.68
C GLU A 154 -0.78 -10.75 -5.49
N SER A 155 0.38 -10.39 -4.94
CA SER A 155 1.67 -10.48 -5.63
C SER A 155 1.88 -11.85 -6.29
N PRO A 156 2.25 -11.88 -7.58
CA PRO A 156 2.39 -13.13 -8.30
C PRO A 156 3.68 -13.86 -7.90
N SER A 157 3.63 -15.19 -7.86
CA SER A 157 4.80 -16.04 -7.74
C SER A 157 5.66 -16.02 -9.02
N GLU A 158 6.91 -16.47 -8.93
CA GLU A 158 7.85 -16.55 -10.07
C GLU A 158 7.29 -17.42 -11.21
N GLU A 159 6.58 -18.49 -10.85
CA GLU A 159 5.92 -19.36 -11.83
C GLU A 159 4.77 -18.62 -12.54
N GLU A 160 3.93 -17.89 -11.81
CA GLU A 160 2.83 -17.12 -12.38
C GLU A 160 3.32 -16.05 -13.34
N VAL A 161 4.43 -15.39 -13.02
CA VAL A 161 5.08 -14.39 -13.89
C VAL A 161 5.55 -15.03 -15.19
N SER A 162 6.19 -16.19 -15.10
CA SER A 162 6.67 -16.93 -16.27
C SER A 162 5.51 -17.34 -17.20
N LEU A 163 4.42 -17.86 -16.62
CA LEU A 163 3.21 -18.21 -17.36
C LEU A 163 2.53 -16.99 -17.97
N LEU A 164 2.51 -15.86 -17.26
CA LEU A 164 1.91 -14.62 -17.72
C LEU A 164 2.67 -14.03 -18.92
N ILE A 165 3.99 -14.07 -18.92
CA ILE A 165 4.82 -13.62 -20.05
C ILE A 165 4.48 -14.43 -21.31
N GLU A 166 4.38 -15.77 -21.19
CA GLU A 166 3.95 -16.62 -22.30
C GLU A 166 2.52 -16.30 -22.78
N LEU A 167 1.61 -16.04 -21.85
CA LEU A 167 0.24 -15.62 -22.13
C LEU A 167 0.23 -14.31 -22.93
N TYR A 168 1.05 -13.33 -22.52
CA TYR A 168 1.22 -12.06 -23.23
C TYR A 168 1.83 -12.22 -24.61
N ARG A 169 2.79 -13.12 -24.79
CA ARG A 169 3.34 -13.43 -26.11
C ARG A 169 2.28 -13.88 -27.09
N LEU A 170 1.39 -14.74 -26.61
CA LEU A 170 0.30 -15.25 -27.43
C LEU A 170 -0.77 -14.18 -27.65
N CYS A 171 -1.04 -13.29 -26.70
CA CYS A 171 -2.18 -12.37 -26.77
C CYS A 171 -1.86 -10.95 -27.29
N LEU A 172 -0.64 -10.45 -27.09
CA LEU A 172 -0.25 -9.07 -27.37
C LEU A 172 0.67 -8.99 -28.61
N LYS A 173 0.79 -7.78 -29.17
CA LYS A 173 1.78 -7.46 -30.21
C LYS A 173 2.82 -6.51 -29.64
N GLY A 174 4.09 -6.70 -29.98
CA GLY A 174 5.20 -5.89 -29.47
C GLY A 174 6.48 -6.67 -29.12
N GLY A 175 6.45 -8.00 -29.22
CA GLY A 175 7.61 -8.87 -28.98
C GLY A 175 8.03 -8.92 -27.51
N ALA A 176 9.17 -9.57 -27.27
CA ALA A 176 9.67 -9.87 -25.93
C ALA A 176 9.86 -8.62 -25.05
N GLU A 177 10.15 -7.45 -25.63
CA GLU A 177 10.29 -6.20 -24.87
C GLU A 177 8.99 -5.78 -24.20
N VAL A 178 7.86 -5.85 -24.92
CA VAL A 178 6.55 -5.47 -24.39
C VAL A 178 6.07 -6.49 -23.37
N GLU A 179 6.19 -7.79 -23.67
CA GLU A 179 5.79 -8.88 -22.76
C GLU A 179 6.49 -8.77 -21.39
N ASN A 180 7.82 -8.64 -21.40
CA ASN A 180 8.62 -8.55 -20.19
C ASN A 180 8.37 -7.23 -19.44
N ARG A 181 8.29 -6.11 -20.17
CA ARG A 181 8.02 -4.80 -19.56
C ARG A 181 6.67 -4.76 -18.85
N VAL A 182 5.62 -5.33 -19.46
CA VAL A 182 4.28 -5.39 -18.86
C VAL A 182 4.29 -6.29 -17.63
N ALA A 183 4.92 -7.46 -17.69
CA ALA A 183 5.04 -8.35 -16.54
C ALA A 183 5.81 -7.71 -15.36
N ASN A 184 6.94 -7.06 -15.62
CA ASN A 184 7.71 -6.33 -14.61
C ASN A 184 6.89 -5.17 -14.01
N SER A 185 6.19 -4.41 -14.85
CA SER A 185 5.33 -3.31 -14.38
C SER A 185 4.23 -3.80 -13.44
N ILE A 186 3.67 -4.99 -13.69
CA ILE A 186 2.66 -5.61 -12.82
C ILE A 186 3.27 -6.02 -11.49
N GLN A 187 4.48 -6.58 -11.47
CA GLN A 187 5.18 -6.90 -10.23
C GLN A 187 5.50 -5.65 -9.41
N ASP A 188 5.96 -4.58 -10.06
CA ASP A 188 6.24 -3.31 -9.41
C ASP A 188 4.97 -2.68 -8.84
N LEU A 189 3.87 -2.73 -9.60
CA LEU A 189 2.57 -2.27 -9.15
C LEU A 189 2.05 -3.10 -7.97
N ALA A 190 2.20 -4.43 -8.01
CA ALA A 190 1.83 -5.30 -6.90
C ALA A 190 2.61 -4.97 -5.63
N LYS A 191 3.93 -4.75 -5.73
CA LYS A 191 4.77 -4.31 -4.61
C LYS A 191 4.31 -2.96 -4.07
N ALA A 192 4.04 -1.98 -4.93
CA ALA A 192 3.53 -0.67 -4.51
C ALA A 192 2.18 -0.79 -3.78
N PHE A 193 1.30 -1.68 -4.24
CA PHE A 193 -0.03 -1.91 -3.65
C PHE A 193 0.00 -2.60 -2.27
N THR A 194 1.08 -3.33 -1.92
CA THR A 194 1.19 -3.95 -0.58
C THR A 194 1.29 -2.92 0.54
N ASN A 195 1.91 -1.77 0.26
CA ASN A 195 2.12 -0.69 1.24
C ASN A 195 1.17 0.49 1.02
N TYR A 196 0.25 0.41 0.05
CA TYR A 196 -0.64 1.51 -0.29
C TYR A 196 -1.79 1.63 0.71
N GLN A 197 -1.91 2.79 1.35
CA GLN A 197 -3.06 3.16 2.17
C GLN A 197 -4.01 4.02 1.32
N GLU A 198 -5.29 3.63 1.26
CA GLU A 198 -6.31 4.23 0.37
C GLU A 198 -6.57 5.73 0.63
N GLU A 199 -6.11 6.28 1.76
CA GLU A 199 -6.34 7.67 2.15
C GLU A 199 -5.32 8.66 1.55
N VAL A 200 -4.31 8.20 0.81
CA VAL A 200 -3.20 9.09 0.44
C VAL A 200 -3.57 10.06 -0.68
N LEU A 201 -4.15 9.62 -1.82
CA LEU A 201 -4.53 10.53 -2.94
C LEU A 201 -5.58 9.98 -3.95
N VAL A 202 -5.61 8.67 -4.23
CA VAL A 202 -6.42 8.05 -5.31
C VAL A 202 -6.98 6.71 -4.82
N LYS A 203 -8.23 6.38 -5.17
CA LYS A 203 -8.82 5.11 -4.74
C LYS A 203 -8.15 3.92 -5.43
N ARG A 204 -8.04 2.80 -4.72
CA ARG A 204 -7.45 1.57 -5.24
C ARG A 204 -8.12 1.11 -6.54
N GLU A 205 -9.43 1.27 -6.66
CA GLU A 205 -10.19 0.93 -7.87
C GLU A 205 -9.81 1.81 -9.07
N GLU A 206 -9.51 3.08 -8.85
CA GLU A 206 -9.15 4.02 -9.92
C GLU A 206 -7.76 3.67 -10.48
N LEU A 207 -6.81 3.30 -9.60
CA LEU A 207 -5.50 2.80 -10.01
C LEU A 207 -5.60 1.49 -10.81
N LEU A 208 -6.46 0.56 -10.36
CA LEU A 208 -6.71 -0.70 -11.07
C LEU A 208 -7.39 -0.46 -12.43
N GLN A 209 -8.24 0.56 -12.55
CA GLN A 209 -8.86 0.93 -13.82
C GLN A 209 -7.83 1.39 -14.86
N TYR A 210 -6.76 2.09 -14.44
CA TYR A 210 -5.65 2.43 -15.34
C TYR A 210 -4.89 1.19 -15.82
N ALA A 211 -4.60 0.24 -14.92
CA ALA A 211 -3.95 -1.01 -15.30
C ALA A 211 -4.81 -1.83 -16.27
N GLN A 212 -6.12 -1.93 -16.00
CA GLN A 212 -7.06 -2.57 -16.92
C GLN A 212 -7.09 -1.88 -18.28
N GLY A 213 -7.19 -0.54 -18.30
CA GLY A 213 -7.19 0.24 -19.54
C GLY A 213 -5.93 0.04 -20.36
N ALA A 214 -4.77 -0.06 -19.72
CA ALA A 214 -3.49 -0.33 -20.39
C ALA A 214 -3.47 -1.72 -21.04
N ILE A 215 -3.88 -2.77 -20.32
CA ILE A 215 -3.93 -4.13 -20.89
C ILE A 215 -4.97 -4.23 -22.01
N ALA A 216 -6.16 -3.65 -21.83
CA ALA A 216 -7.19 -3.59 -22.87
C ALA A 216 -6.67 -2.87 -24.13
N GLY A 217 -5.97 -1.74 -23.96
CA GLY A 217 -5.32 -1.02 -25.05
C GLY A 217 -4.27 -1.85 -25.79
N LEU A 218 -3.46 -2.63 -25.06
CA LEU A 218 -2.48 -3.54 -25.69
C LEU A 218 -3.15 -4.68 -26.48
N LYS A 219 -4.30 -5.19 -26.04
CA LYS A 219 -5.08 -6.19 -26.78
C LYS A 219 -5.60 -5.65 -28.12
N LEU A 220 -5.95 -4.36 -28.19
CA LEU A 220 -6.38 -3.72 -29.44
C LEU A 220 -5.32 -3.79 -30.53
N ASN A 221 -4.03 -3.72 -30.17
CA ASN A 221 -2.94 -3.84 -31.15
C ASN A 221 -2.90 -5.22 -31.82
N ALA A 222 -3.22 -6.28 -31.07
CA ALA A 222 -3.32 -7.63 -31.63
C ALA A 222 -4.50 -7.76 -32.57
N ASP A 223 -5.64 -7.17 -32.21
CA ASP A 223 -6.83 -7.11 -33.05
C ASP A 223 -6.60 -6.29 -34.32
N LEU A 224 -5.88 -5.16 -34.23
CA LEU A 224 -5.53 -4.32 -35.35
C LEU A 224 -4.63 -5.05 -36.36
N ALA A 225 -3.60 -5.74 -35.87
CA ALA A 225 -2.71 -6.53 -36.71
C ALA A 225 -3.43 -7.69 -37.42
N ARG A 226 -4.39 -8.33 -36.73
CA ARG A 226 -5.25 -9.37 -37.35
C ARG A 226 -6.11 -8.78 -38.45
N ILE A 227 -6.81 -7.67 -38.18
CA ILE A 227 -7.63 -6.97 -39.18
C ILE A 227 -6.78 -6.58 -40.41
N ASP A 228 -5.54 -6.16 -40.21
CA ASP A 228 -4.63 -5.80 -41.31
C ASP A 228 -4.22 -7.00 -42.16
N ALA A 229 -3.94 -8.14 -41.54
CA ALA A 229 -3.67 -9.40 -42.24
C ALA A 229 -4.90 -9.92 -43.02
N GLU A 230 -6.07 -9.91 -42.40
CA GLU A 230 -7.33 -10.31 -43.05
C GLU A 230 -7.66 -9.40 -44.23
N THR A 231 -7.56 -8.07 -44.05
CA THR A 231 -7.75 -7.07 -45.11
C THR A 231 -6.78 -7.29 -46.27
N PHE A 232 -5.50 -7.60 -45.97
CA PHE A 232 -4.50 -7.89 -46.99
C PHE A 232 -4.86 -9.17 -47.77
N SER A 233 -5.26 -10.25 -47.07
CA SER A 233 -5.66 -11.51 -47.71
C SER A 233 -6.89 -11.35 -48.62
N LEU A 234 -7.87 -10.56 -48.19
CA LEU A 234 -9.06 -10.25 -49.00
C LEU A 234 -8.72 -9.43 -50.23
N LYS A 235 -7.81 -8.46 -50.08
CA LYS A 235 -7.29 -7.68 -51.20
C LYS A 235 -6.56 -8.56 -52.21
N GLU A 236 -5.77 -9.53 -51.75
CA GLU A 236 -5.09 -10.48 -52.64
C GLU A 236 -6.09 -11.38 -53.39
N LYS A 237 -7.11 -11.91 -52.69
CA LYS A 237 -8.20 -12.68 -53.31
C LYS A 237 -8.97 -11.85 -54.36
N LEU A 238 -9.27 -10.59 -54.05
CA LEU A 238 -9.92 -9.67 -54.97
C LEU A 238 -9.06 -9.41 -56.22
N ASN A 239 -7.75 -9.24 -56.05
CA ASN A 239 -6.82 -9.07 -57.17
C ASN A 239 -6.75 -10.32 -58.06
N LYS A 240 -6.83 -11.53 -57.48
CA LYS A 240 -6.87 -12.79 -58.25
C LYS A 240 -8.14 -12.90 -59.13
N ILE A 241 -9.29 -12.46 -58.61
CA ILE A 241 -10.55 -12.45 -59.38
C ILE A 241 -10.57 -11.33 -60.43
N ASN A 242 -9.85 -10.24 -60.20
CA ASN A 242 -9.72 -9.12 -61.14
C ASN A 242 -8.60 -9.32 -62.19
N ALA A 243 -7.77 -10.35 -62.06
CA ALA A 243 -6.76 -10.67 -63.07
C ALA A 243 -7.46 -11.09 -64.38
N PRO A 244 -7.10 -10.53 -65.53
CA PRO A 244 -7.71 -10.92 -66.80
C PRO A 244 -7.43 -12.40 -67.06
N GLN A 245 -8.48 -13.21 -67.23
CA GLN A 245 -8.37 -14.59 -67.69
C GLN A 245 -7.58 -14.59 -69.01
N GLN A 246 -6.37 -15.14 -69.00
CA GLN A 246 -5.66 -15.43 -70.24
C GLN A 246 -6.44 -16.54 -70.95
N LEU A 247 -7.17 -16.18 -72.01
CA LEU A 247 -7.71 -17.15 -72.95
C LEU A 247 -6.55 -18.00 -73.52
N PRO A 248 -6.64 -19.33 -73.51
CA PRO A 248 -5.78 -20.14 -74.36
C PRO A 248 -6.13 -19.81 -75.81
N SER A 249 -5.19 -19.18 -76.52
CA SER A 249 -5.29 -18.98 -77.95
C SER A 249 -5.22 -20.34 -78.66
N GLY A 250 -6.29 -20.74 -79.33
CA GLY A 250 -6.26 -21.90 -80.23
C GLY A 250 -7.60 -22.44 -80.70
N GLY A 251 -8.16 -21.83 -81.77
CA GLY A 251 -8.76 -22.57 -82.89
C GLY A 251 -10.21 -23.14 -82.81
N HIS A 252 -11.12 -22.42 -83.48
CA HIS A 252 -12.25 -22.86 -84.33
C HIS A 252 -13.47 -23.69 -83.80
N GLU A 253 -14.64 -23.04 -83.95
CA GLU A 253 -15.94 -23.52 -84.50
C GLU A 253 -16.93 -24.39 -83.67
N LYS A 254 -17.97 -23.74 -83.10
CA LYS A 254 -19.42 -23.78 -83.50
C LYS A 254 -20.33 -23.26 -82.35
N PRO A 255 -21.44 -22.55 -82.62
CA PRO A 255 -22.27 -21.96 -81.57
C PRO A 255 -23.24 -23.01 -81.02
N SER A 256 -23.01 -23.47 -79.79
CA SER A 256 -23.90 -24.40 -79.09
C SER A 256 -24.05 -23.97 -77.64
N LYS A 257 -25.20 -23.35 -77.30
CA LYS A 257 -25.79 -23.22 -75.94
C LYS A 257 -24.91 -22.72 -74.76
N GLU A 258 -23.67 -22.29 -74.99
CA GLU A 258 -22.73 -21.85 -73.94
C GLU A 258 -22.92 -20.39 -73.49
N SER A 259 -23.68 -19.58 -74.23
CA SER A 259 -23.91 -18.16 -73.92
C SER A 259 -24.64 -17.90 -72.58
N GLY A 260 -25.37 -18.89 -72.06
CA GLY A 260 -26.02 -18.80 -70.74
C GLY A 260 -25.11 -19.22 -69.59
N LEU A 261 -24.17 -20.13 -69.83
CA LEU A 261 -23.19 -20.59 -68.83
C LEU A 261 -22.13 -19.52 -68.59
N SER A 262 -21.63 -18.88 -69.65
CA SER A 262 -20.66 -17.80 -69.53
C SER A 262 -21.21 -16.55 -68.82
N SER A 263 -22.52 -16.31 -68.88
CA SER A 263 -23.15 -15.18 -68.18
C SER A 263 -23.45 -15.49 -66.71
N VAL A 264 -23.77 -16.73 -66.37
CA VAL A 264 -23.93 -17.19 -64.98
C VAL A 264 -22.58 -17.20 -64.26
N GLU A 265 -21.52 -17.72 -64.88
CA GLU A 265 -20.15 -17.69 -64.30
C GLU A 265 -19.63 -16.25 -64.10
N ALA A 266 -19.94 -15.34 -65.02
CA ALA A 266 -19.63 -13.92 -64.86
C ALA A 266 -20.42 -13.27 -63.70
N LEU A 267 -21.69 -13.64 -63.51
CA LEU A 267 -22.52 -13.17 -62.40
C LEU A 267 -22.02 -13.72 -61.05
N GLU A 268 -21.64 -14.99 -60.98
CA GLU A 268 -21.05 -15.60 -59.77
C GLU A 268 -19.71 -14.94 -59.41
N ALA A 269 -18.87 -14.61 -60.40
CA ALA A 269 -17.62 -13.88 -60.19
C ALA A 269 -17.87 -12.45 -59.66
N GLU A 270 -18.85 -11.73 -60.19
CA GLU A 270 -19.25 -10.41 -59.67
C GLU A 270 -19.86 -10.50 -58.28
N GLN A 271 -20.67 -11.53 -58.00
CA GLN A 271 -21.19 -11.79 -56.65
C GLN A 271 -20.05 -12.04 -55.64
N ALA A 272 -19.04 -12.83 -56.01
CA ALA A 272 -17.87 -13.08 -55.18
C ALA A 272 -17.06 -11.79 -54.92
N LYS A 273 -16.91 -10.91 -55.93
CA LYS A 273 -16.28 -9.58 -55.75
C LYS A 273 -17.07 -8.71 -54.77
N ILE A 274 -18.39 -8.63 -54.91
CA ILE A 274 -19.25 -7.84 -54.01
C ILE A 274 -19.13 -8.36 -52.58
N GLN A 275 -19.15 -9.68 -52.39
CA GLN A 275 -18.99 -10.30 -51.06
C GLN A 275 -17.62 -9.96 -50.44
N LEU A 276 -16.52 -10.12 -51.19
CA LEU A 276 -15.18 -9.78 -50.71
C LEU A 276 -15.05 -8.29 -50.37
N CYS A 277 -15.58 -7.40 -51.20
CA CYS A 277 -15.60 -5.96 -50.94
C CYS A 277 -16.40 -5.61 -49.69
N SER A 278 -17.59 -6.22 -49.50
CA SER A 278 -18.41 -5.99 -48.30
C SER A 278 -17.73 -6.44 -47.01
N MET A 279 -17.01 -7.57 -47.06
CA MET A 279 -16.27 -8.10 -45.92
C MET A 279 -15.04 -7.25 -45.61
N MET A 280 -14.35 -6.76 -46.65
CA MET A 280 -13.24 -5.83 -46.50
C MET A 280 -13.71 -4.47 -45.92
N GLU A 281 -14.84 -3.94 -46.37
CA GLU A 281 -15.45 -2.72 -45.83
C GLU A 281 -15.79 -2.87 -44.34
N LEU A 282 -16.41 -3.99 -43.95
CA LEU A 282 -16.72 -4.28 -42.55
C LEU A 282 -15.46 -4.27 -41.66
N LEU A 283 -14.37 -4.90 -42.12
CA LEU A 283 -13.09 -4.92 -41.42
C LEU A 283 -12.45 -3.54 -41.32
N LEU A 284 -12.50 -2.73 -42.38
CA LEU A 284 -11.97 -1.37 -42.39
C LEU A 284 -12.78 -0.41 -41.50
N LEU A 285 -14.11 -0.55 -41.46
CA LEU A 285 -14.97 0.19 -40.55
C LEU A 285 -14.67 -0.18 -39.09
N ARG A 286 -14.49 -1.47 -38.81
CA ARG A 286 -14.04 -1.94 -37.49
C ARG A 286 -12.66 -1.37 -37.15
N LYS A 287 -11.70 -1.38 -38.08
CA LYS A 287 -10.37 -0.77 -37.90
C LYS A 287 -10.47 0.72 -37.54
N LYS A 288 -11.38 1.44 -38.20
CA LYS A 288 -11.62 2.87 -37.94
C LYS A 288 -12.17 3.10 -36.53
N ALA A 289 -13.15 2.30 -36.10
CA ALA A 289 -13.71 2.37 -34.75
C ALA A 289 -12.70 2.00 -33.63
N LEU A 290 -11.65 1.25 -33.95
CA LEU A 290 -10.57 0.94 -33.00
C LEU A 290 -9.50 2.04 -32.94
N LYS A 291 -9.46 2.95 -33.93
CA LYS A 291 -8.49 4.04 -34.08
C LYS A 291 -9.02 5.39 -33.59
N ASP A 292 -9.81 5.41 -32.51
CA ASP A 292 -10.21 6.64 -31.81
C ASP A 292 -9.06 7.20 -30.94
N GLY A 293 -7.82 7.14 -31.45
CA GLY A 293 -6.64 7.70 -30.81
C GLY A 293 -6.45 9.17 -31.17
N ASP A 294 -5.74 9.90 -30.33
CA ASP A 294 -5.33 11.27 -30.62
C ASP A 294 -4.53 11.34 -31.92
N SER A 295 -4.72 12.41 -32.70
CA SER A 295 -3.79 12.73 -33.78
C SER A 295 -2.39 12.97 -33.21
N LEU A 296 -1.35 12.81 -34.03
CA LEU A 296 0.04 13.05 -33.60
C LEU A 296 0.20 14.45 -32.97
N GLU A 297 -0.48 15.45 -33.53
CA GLU A 297 -0.51 16.82 -33.03
C GLU A 297 -1.12 16.91 -31.62
N VAL A 298 -2.31 16.34 -31.42
CA VAL A 298 -2.96 16.29 -30.11
C VAL A 298 -2.11 15.51 -29.08
N HIS A 299 -1.44 14.44 -29.51
CA HIS A 299 -0.50 13.72 -28.66
C HIS A 299 0.68 14.59 -28.23
N THR A 300 1.31 15.32 -29.16
CA THR A 300 2.42 16.23 -28.83
C THR A 300 2.00 17.34 -27.87
N GLU A 301 0.81 17.92 -28.03
CA GLU A 301 0.26 18.90 -27.09
C GLU A 301 0.03 18.31 -25.71
N LYS A 302 -0.52 17.10 -25.61
CA LYS A 302 -0.74 16.42 -24.32
C LYS A 302 0.58 16.13 -23.61
N VAL A 303 1.60 15.68 -24.34
CA VAL A 303 2.95 15.46 -23.78
C VAL A 303 3.55 16.77 -23.28
N HIS A 304 3.42 17.86 -24.03
CA HIS A 304 3.90 19.17 -23.60
C HIS A 304 3.18 19.67 -22.33
N LYS A 305 1.85 19.54 -22.27
CA LYS A 305 1.05 19.87 -21.08
C LYS A 305 1.47 19.03 -19.87
N LEU A 306 1.67 17.73 -20.05
CA LEU A 306 2.15 16.83 -18.99
C LEU A 306 3.54 17.22 -18.50
N LYS A 307 4.43 17.62 -19.40
CA LYS A 307 5.76 18.13 -19.04
C LYS A 307 5.65 19.37 -18.15
N ILE A 308 4.87 20.37 -18.55
CA ILE A 308 4.61 21.58 -17.74
C ILE A 308 4.04 21.21 -16.36
N LEU A 309 3.05 20.31 -16.32
CA LEU A 309 2.44 19.87 -15.06
C LEU A 309 3.45 19.15 -14.17
N SER A 310 4.33 18.32 -14.75
CA SER A 310 5.38 17.61 -14.00
C SER A 310 6.40 18.56 -13.39
N GLU A 311 6.84 19.58 -14.14
CA GLU A 311 7.77 20.60 -13.68
C GLU A 311 7.14 21.48 -12.59
N SER A 312 5.87 21.87 -12.78
CA SER A 312 5.09 22.61 -11.79
C SER A 312 4.91 21.82 -10.49
N LEU A 313 4.55 20.53 -10.59
CA LEU A 313 4.39 19.64 -9.44
C LEU A 313 5.71 19.45 -8.69
N ALA A 314 6.82 19.20 -9.40
CA ALA A 314 8.14 19.08 -8.79
C ALA A 314 8.52 20.38 -8.05
N SER A 315 8.28 21.55 -8.64
CA SER A 315 8.53 22.84 -8.00
C SER A 315 7.66 23.07 -6.76
N SER A 316 6.38 22.68 -6.81
CA SER A 316 5.45 22.80 -5.71
C SER A 316 5.81 21.86 -4.56
N SER A 317 6.17 20.61 -4.89
CA SER A 317 6.62 19.59 -3.95
C SER A 317 7.89 20.04 -3.22
N SER A 318 8.90 20.51 -3.95
CA SER A 318 10.13 21.04 -3.36
C SER A 318 9.87 22.22 -2.42
N LYS A 319 8.97 23.15 -2.80
CA LYS A 319 8.55 24.26 -1.92
C LYS A 319 7.82 23.77 -0.67
N ALA A 320 7.03 22.71 -0.76
CA ALA A 320 6.34 22.12 0.39
C ALA A 320 7.33 21.40 1.32
N GLU A 321 8.25 20.62 0.76
CA GLU A 321 9.30 19.93 1.48
C GLU A 321 10.20 20.90 2.24
N LYS A 322 10.62 22.00 1.60
CA LYS A 322 11.38 23.06 2.27
C LYS A 322 10.62 23.64 3.47
N ARG A 323 9.33 23.96 3.32
CA ARG A 323 8.49 24.47 4.42
C ARG A 323 8.39 23.46 5.58
N VAL A 324 8.26 22.18 5.28
CA VAL A 324 8.22 21.12 6.30
C VAL A 324 9.57 20.98 7.01
N SER A 325 10.67 21.04 6.26
CA SER A 325 12.02 20.98 6.81
C SER A 325 12.31 22.18 7.71
N ASP A 326 12.00 23.41 7.26
CA ASP A 326 12.19 24.64 8.03
C ASP A 326 11.38 24.59 9.34
N HIS A 327 10.12 24.14 9.29
CA HIS A 327 9.29 23.98 10.49
C HIS A 327 9.82 22.90 11.45
N ARG A 328 10.35 21.79 10.90
CA ARG A 328 10.99 20.74 11.72
C ARG A 328 12.23 21.28 12.42
N HIS A 329 13.06 22.05 11.72
CA HIS A 329 14.27 22.66 12.27
C HIS A 329 13.93 23.64 13.40
N GLN A 330 12.96 24.53 13.22
CA GLN A 330 12.50 25.46 14.26
C GLN A 330 12.01 24.73 15.52
N LYS A 331 11.29 23.61 15.36
CA LYS A 331 10.85 22.79 16.50
C LYS A 331 12.02 22.12 17.23
N GLU A 332 13.00 21.65 16.48
CA GLU A 332 14.21 21.05 17.03
C GLU A 332 15.03 22.08 17.84
N GLU A 333 15.22 23.29 17.31
CA GLU A 333 15.86 24.39 18.04
C GLU A 333 15.11 24.74 19.33
N ALA A 334 13.77 24.82 19.28
CA ALA A 334 12.95 25.09 20.46
C ALA A 334 13.06 23.96 21.52
N LEU A 335 13.14 22.70 21.10
CA LEU A 335 13.36 21.57 22.00
C LEU A 335 14.75 21.59 22.61
N ASN A 336 15.78 21.87 21.82
CA ASN A 336 17.16 21.99 22.30
C ASN A 336 17.31 23.12 23.32
N PHE A 337 16.69 24.28 23.04
CA PHE A 337 16.63 25.39 24.00
C PHE A 337 15.94 24.97 25.32
N ARG A 338 14.79 24.28 25.23
CA ARG A 338 14.07 23.78 26.43
C ARG A 338 14.92 22.79 27.23
N MET A 339 15.63 21.88 26.57
CA MET A 339 16.53 20.94 27.25
C MET A 339 17.69 21.65 27.93
N ALA A 340 18.36 22.57 27.23
CA ALA A 340 19.43 23.38 27.82
C ALA A 340 18.92 24.15 29.04
N LYS A 341 17.77 24.80 28.93
CA LYS A 341 17.20 25.57 30.05
C LYS A 341 16.80 24.69 31.23
N THR A 342 16.27 23.50 30.97
CA THR A 342 15.95 22.53 32.02
C THR A 342 17.21 22.06 32.74
N ASN A 343 18.31 21.83 32.01
CA ASN A 343 19.59 21.45 32.61
C ASN A 343 20.19 22.58 33.48
N GLU A 344 20.13 23.83 33.01
CA GLU A 344 20.54 25.00 33.81
C GLU A 344 19.73 25.09 35.13
N ILE A 345 18.41 24.95 35.04
CA ILE A 345 17.53 25.02 36.22
C ILE A 345 17.82 23.87 37.18
N ASN A 346 17.97 22.65 36.68
CA ASN A 346 18.32 21.48 37.49
C ASN A 346 19.67 21.64 38.20
N GLN A 347 20.64 22.29 37.53
CA GLN A 347 21.94 22.57 38.14
C GLN A 347 21.82 23.62 39.25
N ALA A 348 21.09 24.71 39.01
CA ALA A 348 20.80 25.72 40.02
C ALA A 348 20.02 25.13 41.22
N GLU A 349 19.06 24.23 40.98
CA GLU A 349 18.33 23.54 42.03
C GLU A 349 19.25 22.69 42.91
N LYS A 350 20.19 21.93 42.33
CA LYS A 350 21.18 21.16 43.08
C LYS A 350 22.09 22.04 43.93
N GLU A 351 22.52 23.18 43.40
CA GLU A 351 23.35 24.14 44.12
C GLU A 351 22.60 24.73 45.32
N LEU A 352 21.33 25.11 45.15
CA LEU A 352 20.48 25.60 46.24
C LEU A 352 20.21 24.52 47.30
N VAL A 353 19.99 23.27 46.90
CA VAL A 353 19.83 22.14 47.84
C VAL A 353 21.10 21.97 48.68
N ALA A 354 22.28 22.01 48.06
CA ALA A 354 23.55 21.91 48.78
C ALA A 354 23.78 23.10 49.74
N GLU A 355 23.40 24.32 49.32
CA GLU A 355 23.44 25.50 50.19
C GLU A 355 22.50 25.34 51.40
N MET A 356 21.27 24.87 51.19
CA MET A 356 20.29 24.59 52.25
C MET A 356 20.81 23.56 53.25
N GLU A 357 21.41 22.46 52.78
CA GLU A 357 22.03 21.45 53.64
C GLU A 357 23.17 22.05 54.48
N GLY A 358 23.98 22.92 53.88
CA GLY A 358 25.04 23.67 54.57
C GLY A 358 24.49 24.58 55.68
N LEU A 359 23.46 25.36 55.37
CA LEU A 359 22.80 26.26 56.32
C LEU A 359 22.09 25.50 57.45
N GLU A 360 21.44 24.37 57.15
CA GLU A 360 20.84 23.50 58.16
C GLU A 360 21.88 22.94 59.15
N LYS A 361 23.07 22.58 58.65
CA LYS A 361 24.16 22.11 59.51
C LYS A 361 24.64 23.24 60.45
N GLN A 362 24.87 24.44 59.91
CA GLN A 362 25.25 25.61 60.72
C GLN A 362 24.18 25.93 61.79
N LYS A 363 22.90 25.87 61.42
CA LYS A 363 21.79 26.05 62.36
C LYS A 363 21.85 25.05 63.51
N LYS A 364 22.04 23.75 63.22
CA LYS A 364 22.14 22.68 64.24
C LYS A 364 23.32 22.91 65.18
N GLU A 365 24.46 23.34 64.64
CA GLU A 365 25.66 23.67 65.44
C GLU A 365 25.41 24.86 66.38
N LEU A 366 24.79 25.94 65.88
CA LEU A 366 24.42 27.11 66.68
C LEU A 366 23.40 26.76 67.77
N GLU A 367 22.38 25.95 67.46
CA GLU A 367 21.40 25.48 68.46
C GLU A 367 22.08 24.65 69.56
N ALA A 368 23.06 23.81 69.23
CA ALA A 368 23.83 23.05 70.21
C ALA A 368 24.69 23.96 71.10
N ALA A 369 25.37 24.95 70.52
CA ALA A 369 26.13 25.95 71.26
C ALA A 369 25.24 26.75 72.22
N LEU A 370 24.06 27.17 71.76
CA LEU A 370 23.09 27.92 72.56
C LEU A 370 22.55 27.08 73.73
N LYS A 371 22.26 25.79 73.52
CA LYS A 371 21.89 24.86 74.60
C LYS A 371 22.98 24.77 75.66
N LYS A 372 24.25 24.68 75.25
CA LYS A 372 25.40 24.64 76.18
C LYS A 372 25.50 25.92 77.01
N VAL A 373 25.41 27.10 76.38
CA VAL A 373 25.42 28.40 77.08
C VAL A 373 24.27 28.50 78.08
N ASN A 374 23.06 28.11 77.68
CA ASN A 374 21.88 28.12 78.58
C ASN A 374 22.06 27.21 79.80
N SER A 375 22.65 26.01 79.62
CA SER A 375 22.94 25.12 80.75
C SER A 375 23.96 25.72 81.74
N SER A 376 24.99 26.39 81.20
CA SER A 376 26.02 27.05 82.02
C SER A 376 25.45 28.27 82.75
N LEU A 377 24.57 29.03 82.09
CA LEU A 377 23.85 30.16 82.68
C LEU A 377 22.91 29.70 83.81
N ALA A 378 22.17 28.60 83.62
CA ALA A 378 21.31 28.02 84.65
C ALA A 378 22.13 27.59 85.88
N ALA A 379 23.27 26.91 85.68
CA ALA A 379 24.18 26.55 86.76
C ALA A 379 24.74 27.77 87.50
N ALA A 380 25.11 28.84 86.78
CA ALA A 380 25.58 30.08 87.39
C ALA A 380 24.47 30.78 88.21
N ARG A 381 23.23 30.81 87.70
CA ARG A 381 22.07 31.33 88.44
C ARG A 381 21.81 30.56 89.73
N GLN A 382 21.91 29.23 89.67
CA GLN A 382 21.73 28.38 90.85
C GLN A 382 22.84 28.62 91.89
N ARG A 383 24.11 28.73 91.47
CA ARG A 383 25.22 29.10 92.36
C ARG A 383 25.02 30.48 92.99
N LEU A 384 24.56 31.45 92.21
CA LEU A 384 24.23 32.78 92.72
C LEU A 384 23.11 32.72 93.77
N GLN A 385 22.09 31.87 93.56
CA GLN A 385 21.01 31.69 94.52
C GLN A 385 21.51 31.05 95.81
N TYR A 386 22.30 29.98 95.75
CA TYR A 386 22.92 29.38 96.94
C TYR A 386 23.78 30.39 97.71
N ALA A 387 24.60 31.19 97.02
CA ALA A 387 25.41 32.21 97.68
C ALA A 387 24.56 33.31 98.36
N LYS A 388 23.39 33.65 97.79
CA LYS A 388 22.44 34.56 98.42
C LYS A 388 21.78 33.95 99.65
N GLU A 389 21.36 32.69 99.56
CA GLU A 389 20.76 31.94 100.68
C GLU A 389 21.77 31.76 101.82
N GLU A 390 23.04 31.41 101.53
CA GLU A 390 24.11 31.33 102.53
C GLU A 390 24.37 32.70 103.20
N ARG A 391 24.37 33.78 102.42
CA ARG A 391 24.51 35.14 102.97
C ARG A 391 23.35 35.50 103.89
N GLU A 392 22.10 35.22 103.48
CA GLU A 392 20.91 35.47 104.30
C GLU A 392 20.95 34.66 105.61
N GLN A 393 21.37 33.39 105.55
CA GLN A 393 21.57 32.56 106.75
C GLN A 393 22.66 33.13 107.67
N PHE A 394 23.77 33.59 107.09
CA PHE A 394 24.85 34.24 107.85
C PHE A 394 24.38 35.53 108.53
N ASP A 395 23.65 36.38 107.80
CA ASP A 395 23.11 37.64 108.33
C ASP A 395 22.11 37.38 109.46
N GLU A 396 21.24 36.38 109.32
CA GLU A 396 20.29 35.96 110.36
C GLU A 396 21.03 35.45 111.61
N ALA A 397 22.01 34.55 111.45
CA ALA A 397 22.81 34.06 112.56
C ALA A 397 23.61 35.20 113.26
N SER A 398 24.17 36.12 112.48
CA SER A 398 24.89 37.30 112.98
C SER A 398 23.96 38.21 113.78
N ASN A 399 22.75 38.48 113.28
CA ASN A 399 21.73 39.25 113.98
C ASN A 399 21.33 38.60 115.32
N GLN A 400 21.15 37.28 115.35
CA GLN A 400 20.85 36.54 116.59
C GLN A 400 21.98 36.67 117.62
N ILE A 401 23.24 36.61 117.19
CA ILE A 401 24.41 36.83 118.05
C ILE A 401 24.41 38.26 118.62
N LEU A 402 24.15 39.27 117.79
CA LEU A 402 24.07 40.67 118.22
C LEU A 402 22.96 40.89 119.25
N VAL A 403 21.79 40.27 119.08
CA VAL A 403 20.69 40.30 120.05
C VAL A 403 21.13 39.65 121.37
N HIS A 404 21.79 38.49 121.31
CA HIS A 404 22.35 37.83 122.49
C HIS A 404 23.33 38.73 123.25
N PHE A 405 24.26 39.40 122.55
CA PHE A 405 25.19 40.35 123.19
C PHE A 405 24.47 41.53 123.85
N LYS A 406 23.50 42.14 123.17
CA LYS A 406 22.68 43.23 123.73
C LYS A 406 21.95 42.81 125.01
N SER A 407 21.44 41.57 125.06
CA SER A 407 20.75 41.04 126.25
C SER A 407 21.69 40.73 127.43
N LYS A 408 22.98 40.45 127.16
CA LYS A 408 23.98 40.06 128.17
C LYS A 408 24.85 41.23 128.66
N SER A 409 24.98 42.30 127.88
CA SER A 409 25.74 43.49 128.25
C SER A 409 24.90 44.48 129.06
N GLY A 410 25.05 44.46 130.38
CA GLY A 410 24.66 45.57 131.24
C GLY A 410 25.45 46.84 130.93
N SER A 411 24.76 47.88 130.47
CA SER A 411 25.06 49.32 130.64
C SER A 411 26.42 49.92 130.23
N ARG A 412 27.31 49.29 129.45
CA ARG A 412 28.55 50.03 129.02
C ARG A 412 29.13 49.78 127.64
N CYS A 413 28.57 48.88 126.82
CA CYS A 413 29.21 48.49 125.54
C CYS A 413 28.58 49.11 124.27
N CYS A 414 27.47 49.86 124.37
CA CYS A 414 26.70 50.30 123.20
C CYS A 414 27.38 51.35 122.30
N GLN A 415 28.38 52.10 122.77
CA GLN A 415 28.96 53.19 121.96
C GLN A 415 30.00 52.74 120.92
N TYR A 416 30.58 51.54 121.04
CA TYR A 416 31.66 51.10 120.14
C TYR A 416 31.15 50.36 118.89
N VAL A 417 29.96 49.76 118.97
CA VAL A 417 29.39 48.96 117.86
C VAL A 417 28.78 49.87 116.77
N ASP A 418 28.19 51.01 117.14
CA ASP A 418 27.60 51.97 116.19
C ASP A 418 28.66 52.63 115.27
N GLN A 419 29.91 52.74 115.70
CA GLN A 419 30.99 53.30 114.86
C GLN A 419 31.51 52.30 113.81
N LEU A 420 31.53 51.00 114.11
CA LEU A 420 31.99 49.98 113.17
C LEU A 420 30.94 49.67 112.10
N SER A 421 29.65 49.70 112.46
CA SER A 421 28.55 49.45 111.53
C SER A 421 28.46 50.51 110.43
N ARG A 422 28.84 51.77 110.71
CA ARG A 422 28.89 52.84 109.68
C ARG A 422 30.08 52.76 108.74
N ARG A 423 31.17 52.05 109.10
CA ARG A 423 32.36 51.93 108.25
C ARG A 423 32.30 50.78 107.23
N TYR A 424 31.47 49.78 107.48
CA TYR A 424 31.35 48.58 106.63
C TYR A 424 30.08 48.53 105.77
N MET A 425 29.14 49.46 105.96
CA MET A 425 27.87 49.55 105.22
C MET A 425 27.79 50.78 104.30
N ASP A 426 28.92 51.23 103.74
CA ASP A 426 28.95 52.31 102.74
C ASP A 426 28.99 51.71 101.31
N PRO A 427 27.95 51.92 100.47
CA PRO A 427 27.86 51.33 99.13
C PRO A 427 29.00 51.72 98.18
N ALA A 428 29.78 52.75 98.50
CA ALA A 428 30.86 53.26 97.65
C ALA A 428 32.13 52.38 97.61
N ASN A 429 32.35 51.49 98.59
CA ASN A 429 33.58 50.67 98.66
C ASN A 429 33.48 49.29 97.98
N LEU A 430 32.32 48.91 97.45
CA LEU A 430 32.11 47.61 96.79
C LEU A 430 32.40 47.61 95.27
N LEU A 431 32.72 48.77 94.69
CA LEU A 431 32.97 48.94 93.25
C LEU A 431 34.44 48.78 92.82
N LEU A 432 35.38 48.52 93.74
CA LEU A 432 36.83 48.50 93.46
C LEU A 432 37.49 47.11 93.59
N ARG A 433 36.72 46.01 93.56
CA ARG A 433 37.27 44.65 93.76
C ARG A 433 36.71 43.58 92.81
N ALA A 434 36.46 43.96 91.56
CA ALA A 434 36.20 43.02 90.47
C ALA A 434 36.82 43.55 89.18
N GLU A 435 38.14 43.46 89.08
CA GLU A 435 38.88 43.31 87.81
C GLU A 435 39.41 41.88 87.72
#